data_AF-A0A8S3X6E0-F1
#
_entry.id   AF-A0A8S3X6E0-F1
#
_cell.length_a   1.000
_cell.length_b   1.000
_cell.length_c   1.000
_cell.angle_alpha   90.00
_cell.angle_beta   90.00
_cell.angle_gamma   90.00
#
_symmetry.space_group_name_H-M   'P 1'
#
loop_
_entity.id
_entity.type
_entity.pdbx_description
1 polymer ?
#
loop_
_entity_poly.entity_id
_entity_poly.type
_entity_poly.pdbx_seq_one_letter_code
_entity_poly.pdbx_strand_id
1 'polypeptide(L)'
;MEIAVPNASVDMLITPDNETPENIGDISLLQQNQPVSCKKKKQENKLKRILGQSYVTASGKTIGKRQMKELPNCRNKCRKKISDKQRALIHKEVWNLGSYDLRAAFILSLITIQEKKTESLRVEDPDKQKCRQTRCIKEIYSPSTQPCDIVGNNAASRHSEYSRNISANSARRDIGAQAIDAQYASTYKVEYCHEKPTSPQPELTEFPPQRTLIQPDSTPISRASTKSDVFANSLRKYPSLSPERSSDVVERLTSFSKTTSSSRVAMSDTEYPSGKYKDTK
;
A
#
# COMPACT_ATOMS: atom_id res chain seq x y z
N MET A 1 -1.59 -21.73 61.82
CA MET A 1 -0.49 -20.76 61.66
C MET A 1 -0.96 -19.71 60.68
N GLU A 2 -1.59 -18.66 61.21
CA GLU A 2 -2.13 -17.54 60.45
C GLU A 2 -1.01 -16.54 60.19
N ILE A 3 -0.76 -16.21 58.93
CA ILE A 3 0.23 -15.21 58.53
C ILE A 3 -0.54 -13.92 58.27
N ALA A 4 -0.46 -12.99 59.23
CA ALA A 4 -0.99 -11.64 59.11
C ALA A 4 -0.16 -10.85 58.08
N VAL A 5 -0.81 -10.35 57.04
CA VAL A 5 -0.22 -9.42 56.08
C VAL A 5 -0.54 -7.99 56.53
N PRO A 6 0.45 -7.11 56.76
CA PRO A 6 0.18 -5.74 57.13
C PRO A 6 -0.36 -4.93 55.94
N ASN A 7 -1.54 -4.35 56.13
CA ASN A 7 -2.11 -3.30 55.30
C ASN A 7 -1.22 -2.04 55.37
N ALA A 8 -0.40 -1.82 54.35
CA ALA A 8 0.22 -0.52 54.13
C ALA A 8 -0.81 0.40 53.44
N SER A 9 -1.46 1.25 54.25
CA SER A 9 -2.12 2.46 53.76
C SER A 9 -1.07 3.31 53.04
N VAL A 10 -1.26 3.48 51.74
CA VAL A 10 -0.59 4.51 50.95
C VAL A 10 -1.68 5.53 50.61
N ASP A 11 -1.96 6.40 51.58
CA ASP A 11 -2.64 7.67 51.34
C ASP A 11 -1.69 8.56 50.52
N MET A 12 -1.68 8.31 49.21
CA MET A 12 -1.03 9.17 48.25
C MET A 12 -1.93 10.39 48.05
N LEU A 13 -1.59 11.46 48.77
CA LEU A 13 -2.13 12.81 48.63
C LEU A 13 -2.25 13.18 47.14
N ILE A 14 -3.47 13.11 46.63
CA ILE A 14 -3.88 13.81 45.42
C ILE A 14 -3.94 15.27 45.82
N THR A 15 -2.90 16.05 45.47
CA THR A 15 -2.98 17.50 45.53
C THR A 15 -3.98 17.97 44.46
N PRO A 16 -5.10 18.60 44.85
CA PRO A 16 -5.94 19.31 43.90
C PRO A 16 -5.27 20.66 43.56
N ASP A 17 -5.59 21.15 42.38
CA ASP A 17 -5.49 22.56 41.98
C ASP A 17 -4.09 23.13 41.74
N ASN A 18 -3.67 23.06 40.47
CA ASN A 18 -2.88 24.13 39.89
C ASN A 18 -3.46 24.48 38.52
N GLU A 19 -4.67 25.05 38.56
CA GLU A 19 -5.15 25.89 37.49
C GLU A 19 -4.27 27.15 37.47
N THR A 20 -3.30 27.20 36.56
CA THR A 20 -2.73 28.47 36.11
C THR A 20 -3.52 28.93 34.87
N PRO A 21 -4.50 29.85 35.00
CA PRO A 21 -5.04 30.58 33.88
C PRO A 21 -4.12 31.77 33.57
N GLU A 22 -2.89 31.48 33.15
CA GLU A 22 -1.99 32.52 32.67
C GLU A 22 -1.99 32.55 31.14
N ASN A 23 -2.94 33.33 30.64
CA ASN A 23 -2.59 34.42 29.74
C ASN A 23 -1.75 34.01 28.52
N ILE A 24 -2.35 33.22 27.61
CA ILE A 24 -1.89 33.15 26.23
C ILE A 24 -2.34 34.46 25.57
N GLY A 25 -1.56 35.51 25.83
CA GLY A 25 -1.67 36.77 25.12
C GLY A 25 -1.66 36.52 23.63
N ASP A 26 -2.50 37.29 22.94
CA ASP A 26 -2.57 37.47 21.49
C ASP A 26 -1.21 37.88 20.89
N ILE A 27 -0.27 36.95 20.85
CA ILE A 27 1.07 37.13 20.29
C ILE A 27 1.31 36.04 19.25
N SER A 28 0.68 36.14 18.08
CA SER A 28 1.13 35.38 16.89
C SER A 28 0.54 35.84 15.54
N LEU A 29 0.03 37.07 15.38
CA LEU A 29 -0.56 37.48 14.10
C LEU A 29 0.38 38.24 13.15
N LEU A 30 1.65 38.44 13.51
CA LEU A 30 2.61 39.20 12.68
C LEU A 30 4.00 38.56 12.55
N GLN A 31 4.10 37.23 12.48
CA GLN A 31 5.32 36.59 12.00
C GLN A 31 5.32 36.46 10.48
N GLN A 32 5.67 37.60 9.87
CA GLN A 32 6.65 37.71 8.79
C GLN A 32 6.42 36.79 7.57
N ASN A 33 5.67 37.35 6.62
CA ASN A 33 5.57 36.93 5.21
C ASN A 33 6.90 37.09 4.46
N GLN A 34 8.02 36.57 4.99
CA GLN A 34 9.14 36.31 4.10
C GLN A 34 8.79 35.08 3.26
N PRO A 35 9.00 35.10 1.93
CA PRO A 35 8.72 33.96 1.07
C PRO A 35 9.66 32.82 1.45
N VAL A 36 9.26 32.01 2.42
CA VAL A 36 9.94 30.79 2.79
C VAL A 36 9.99 29.94 1.53
N SER A 37 11.19 29.57 1.11
CA SER A 37 11.35 28.83 -0.14
C SER A 37 10.43 27.61 -0.12
N CYS A 38 9.73 27.38 -1.24
CA CYS A 38 8.74 26.31 -1.40
C CYS A 38 9.27 24.93 -0.93
N LYS A 39 10.59 24.71 -0.96
CA LYS A 39 11.27 23.51 -0.48
C LYS A 39 11.23 23.35 1.05
N LYS A 40 11.52 24.40 1.83
CA LYS A 40 11.54 24.32 3.31
C LYS A 40 10.16 24.00 3.87
N LYS A 41 9.12 24.71 3.41
CA LYS A 41 7.72 24.46 3.80
C LYS A 41 7.26 23.03 3.42
N LYS A 42 7.71 22.50 2.28
CA LYS A 42 7.44 21.10 1.89
C LYS A 42 8.10 20.10 2.83
N GLN A 43 9.35 20.35 3.25
CA GLN A 43 10.07 19.48 4.20
C GLN A 43 9.42 19.52 5.58
N GLU A 44 9.07 20.71 6.09
CA GLU A 44 8.35 20.86 7.36
C GLU A 44 7.01 20.14 7.34
N ASN A 45 6.21 20.33 6.28
CA ASN A 45 4.94 19.63 6.13
C ASN A 45 5.12 18.11 6.02
N LYS A 46 6.22 17.64 5.42
CA LYS A 46 6.57 16.21 5.39
C LYS A 46 6.86 15.69 6.81
N LEU A 47 7.64 16.42 7.60
CA LEU A 47 7.93 16.07 9.00
C LEU A 47 6.67 16.07 9.87
N LYS A 48 5.85 17.13 9.80
CA LYS A 48 4.57 17.21 10.52
C LYS A 48 3.65 16.04 10.18
N ARG A 49 3.55 15.67 8.89
CA ARG A 49 2.79 14.49 8.46
C ARG A 49 3.33 13.19 9.04
N ILE A 50 4.65 13.04 9.07
CA ILE A 50 5.30 11.84 9.61
C ILE A 50 5.05 11.72 11.12
N LEU A 51 5.14 12.83 11.86
CA LEU A 51 4.85 12.92 13.30
C LEU A 51 3.35 12.89 13.63
N GLY A 52 2.47 12.91 12.64
CA GLY A 52 1.02 12.94 12.85
C GLY A 52 0.48 14.27 13.36
N GLN A 53 1.23 15.36 13.22
CA GLN A 53 0.84 16.71 13.60
C GLN A 53 -0.06 17.37 12.54
N SER A 54 -0.80 18.42 12.93
CA SER A 54 -1.57 19.22 11.98
C SER A 54 -0.65 20.07 11.10
N TYR A 55 -1.06 20.31 9.86
CA TYR A 55 -0.31 21.18 8.93
C TYR A 55 -1.25 21.79 7.88
N VAL A 56 -0.82 22.89 7.27
CA VAL A 56 -1.58 23.59 6.21
C VAL A 56 -1.00 23.22 4.85
N THR A 57 -1.85 22.81 3.92
CA THR A 57 -1.46 22.50 2.54
C THR A 57 -1.12 23.78 1.75
N ALA A 58 -0.50 23.63 0.59
CA ALA A 58 -0.27 24.77 -0.31
C ALA A 58 -1.58 25.45 -0.74
N SER A 59 -2.69 24.71 -0.77
CA SER A 59 -4.03 25.21 -1.03
C SER A 59 -4.71 25.89 0.17
N GLY A 60 -4.00 26.07 1.30
CA GLY A 60 -4.56 26.69 2.50
C GLY A 60 -5.46 25.78 3.34
N LYS A 61 -5.62 24.50 2.98
CA LYS A 61 -6.44 23.55 3.75
C LYS A 61 -5.67 23.06 4.98
N THR A 62 -6.27 23.18 6.15
CA THR A 62 -5.72 22.64 7.39
C THR A 62 -6.02 21.14 7.49
N ILE A 63 -4.96 20.33 7.54
CA ILE A 63 -5.05 18.91 7.87
C ILE A 63 -4.90 18.79 9.38
N GLY A 64 -5.92 18.23 10.06
CA GLY A 64 -5.92 18.04 11.50
C GLY A 64 -4.88 17.03 11.99
N LYS A 65 -4.51 17.14 13.27
CA LYS A 65 -3.63 16.19 13.95
C LYS A 65 -4.24 14.78 13.96
N ARG A 66 -3.41 13.74 13.90
CA ARG A 66 -3.87 12.35 14.02
C ARG A 66 -4.34 12.11 15.45
N GLN A 67 -5.63 11.89 15.60
CA GLN A 67 -6.25 11.55 16.88
C GLN A 67 -6.61 10.06 16.91
N MET A 68 -6.50 9.47 18.09
CA MET A 68 -6.98 8.12 18.33
C MET A 68 -8.51 8.10 18.17
N LYS A 69 -9.01 7.26 17.26
CA LYS A 69 -10.45 7.04 17.09
C LYS A 69 -10.94 6.03 18.12
N GLU A 70 -12.21 6.05 18.47
CA GLU A 70 -12.80 5.00 19.32
C GLU A 70 -12.90 3.66 18.58
N LEU A 71 -12.79 2.55 19.31
CA LEU A 71 -12.97 1.20 18.72
C LEU A 71 -14.46 0.94 18.50
N PRO A 72 -14.89 0.59 17.28
CA PRO A 72 -16.27 0.16 17.03
C PRO A 72 -16.54 -1.19 17.71
N ASN A 73 -17.83 -1.54 17.83
CA ASN A 73 -18.24 -2.87 18.27
C ASN A 73 -17.79 -3.91 17.22
N CYS A 74 -16.79 -4.71 17.58
CA CYS A 74 -16.21 -5.73 16.71
C CYS A 74 -16.70 -7.12 17.10
N ARG A 75 -16.94 -8.00 16.11
CA ARG A 75 -17.29 -9.42 16.31
C ARG A 75 -16.29 -10.16 17.22
N ASN A 76 -15.01 -9.79 17.15
CA ASN A 76 -13.94 -10.37 17.97
C ASN A 76 -13.82 -9.75 19.38
N LYS A 77 -14.79 -8.90 19.77
CA LYS A 77 -14.85 -8.21 21.07
C LYS A 77 -13.58 -7.41 21.40
N CYS A 78 -12.96 -6.78 20.39
CA CYS A 78 -11.67 -6.07 20.53
C CYS A 78 -11.66 -5.02 21.66
N ARG A 79 -12.78 -4.30 21.86
CA ARG A 79 -12.94 -3.32 22.95
C ARG A 79 -12.71 -3.93 24.36
N LYS A 80 -13.01 -5.21 24.55
CA LYS A 80 -12.77 -5.92 25.83
C LYS A 80 -11.33 -6.43 25.96
N LYS A 81 -10.65 -6.69 24.84
CA LYS A 81 -9.31 -7.27 24.82
C LYS A 81 -8.21 -6.22 24.95
N ILE A 82 -8.42 -5.04 24.37
CA ILE A 82 -7.43 -3.97 24.33
C ILE A 82 -8.01 -2.77 25.08
N SER A 83 -7.38 -2.43 26.20
CA SER A 83 -7.80 -1.27 26.99
C SER A 83 -7.50 0.04 26.27
N ASP A 84 -8.30 1.09 26.50
CA ASP A 84 -8.05 2.40 25.89
C ASP A 84 -6.71 3.02 26.32
N LYS A 85 -6.22 2.67 27.52
CA LYS A 85 -4.88 3.04 27.99
C LYS A 85 -3.78 2.46 27.10
N GLN A 86 -3.84 1.16 26.78
CA GLN A 86 -2.88 0.52 25.88
C GLN A 86 -2.94 1.11 24.47
N ARG A 87 -4.15 1.43 23.98
CA ARG A 87 -4.31 2.05 22.66
C ARG A 87 -3.69 3.43 22.59
N ALA A 88 -3.83 4.23 23.65
CA ALA A 88 -3.22 5.55 23.76
C ALA A 88 -1.68 5.45 23.78
N LEU A 89 -1.12 4.46 24.50
CA LEU A 89 0.32 4.19 24.52
C LEU A 89 0.84 3.79 23.14
N ILE A 90 0.22 2.78 22.50
CA ILE A 90 0.57 2.34 21.15
C ILE A 90 0.48 3.50 20.17
N HIS A 91 -0.58 4.32 20.26
CA HIS A 91 -0.74 5.50 19.39
C HIS A 91 0.41 6.49 19.59
N LYS A 92 0.78 6.80 20.84
CA LYS A 92 1.89 7.71 21.16
C LYS A 92 3.22 7.18 20.61
N GLU A 93 3.53 5.91 20.86
CA GLU A 93 4.79 5.29 20.43
C GLU A 93 4.90 5.23 18.90
N VAL A 94 3.84 4.80 18.20
CA VAL A 94 3.81 4.74 16.72
C VAL A 94 4.15 6.10 16.11
N TRP A 95 3.54 7.20 16.58
CA TRP A 95 3.78 8.51 15.96
C TRP A 95 5.10 9.16 16.38
N ASN A 96 5.70 8.72 17.49
CA ASN A 96 7.02 9.18 17.95
C ASN A 96 8.20 8.60 17.15
N LEU A 97 8.02 7.46 16.46
CA LEU A 97 9.10 6.78 15.73
C LEU A 97 9.65 7.54 14.51
N GLY A 98 8.92 8.53 13.98
CA GLY A 98 9.45 9.43 12.94
C GLY A 98 9.77 8.81 11.56
N SER A 99 9.54 7.51 11.35
CA SER A 99 9.72 6.83 10.05
C SER A 99 8.57 5.88 9.77
N TYR A 100 8.18 5.74 8.50
CA TYR A 100 7.15 4.78 8.10
C TYR A 100 7.59 3.33 8.35
N ASP A 101 8.83 2.99 7.99
CA ASP A 101 9.34 1.62 8.11
C ASP A 101 9.47 1.21 9.57
N LEU A 102 9.94 2.12 10.43
CA LEU A 102 9.99 1.89 11.89
C LEU A 102 8.59 1.68 12.48
N ARG A 103 7.58 2.43 12.02
CA ARG A 103 6.19 2.22 12.44
C ARG A 103 5.66 0.85 12.01
N ALA A 104 5.94 0.46 10.77
CA ALA A 104 5.53 -0.85 10.27
C ALA A 104 6.19 -1.98 11.07
N ALA A 105 7.50 -1.89 11.30
CA ALA A 105 8.24 -2.85 12.12
C ALA A 105 7.73 -2.92 13.56
N PHE A 106 7.47 -1.76 14.18
CA PHE A 106 6.89 -1.68 15.52
C PHE A 106 5.51 -2.37 15.59
N ILE A 107 4.61 -2.05 14.65
CA ILE A 107 3.29 -2.70 14.61
C ILE A 107 3.40 -4.21 14.41
N LEU A 108 4.30 -4.66 13.53
CA LEU A 108 4.55 -6.09 13.31
C LEU A 108 5.08 -6.78 14.58
N SER A 109 5.94 -6.12 15.34
CA SER A 109 6.49 -6.67 16.60
C SER A 109 5.43 -6.87 17.69
N LEU A 110 4.32 -6.13 17.64
CA LEU A 110 3.19 -6.26 18.56
C LEU A 110 2.19 -7.35 18.15
N ILE A 111 2.34 -7.93 16.94
CA ILE A 111 1.41 -8.93 16.41
C ILE A 111 1.98 -10.32 16.65
N THR A 112 1.29 -11.11 17.46
CA THR A 112 1.54 -12.56 17.57
C THR A 112 0.69 -13.30 16.55
N ILE A 113 1.34 -13.98 15.60
CA ILE A 113 0.65 -14.84 14.65
C ILE A 113 0.28 -16.14 15.37
N GLN A 114 -1.01 -16.43 15.45
CA GLN A 114 -1.52 -17.69 15.98
C GLN A 114 -1.67 -18.67 14.81
N GLU A 115 -1.26 -19.93 15.02
CA GLU A 115 -1.47 -20.99 14.03
C GLU A 115 -2.96 -21.22 13.82
N LYS A 116 -3.34 -21.51 12.57
CA LYS A 116 -4.74 -21.79 12.25
C LYS A 116 -5.10 -23.16 12.81
N LYS A 117 -6.18 -23.25 13.59
CA LYS A 117 -6.69 -24.53 14.13
C LYS A 117 -6.98 -25.57 13.04
N THR A 118 -7.31 -25.13 11.84
CA THR A 118 -7.58 -26.00 10.70
C THR A 118 -6.96 -25.39 9.47
N GLU A 119 -6.02 -26.12 8.89
CA GLU A 119 -5.49 -25.80 7.58
C GLU A 119 -6.33 -26.53 6.55
N SER A 120 -6.98 -25.78 5.66
CA SER A 120 -7.57 -26.39 4.47
C SER A 120 -6.40 -26.81 3.59
N LEU A 121 -6.04 -28.08 3.65
CA LEU A 121 -5.15 -28.67 2.66
C LEU A 121 -5.85 -28.53 1.31
N ARG A 122 -5.21 -27.81 0.38
CA ARG A 122 -5.60 -27.91 -1.02
C ARG A 122 -5.24 -29.32 -1.45
N VAL A 123 -6.25 -30.16 -1.59
CA VAL A 123 -6.07 -31.46 -2.20
C VAL A 123 -5.71 -31.20 -3.66
N GLU A 124 -4.51 -31.61 -4.07
CA GLU A 124 -4.04 -31.46 -5.45
C GLU A 124 -4.70 -32.47 -6.40
N ASP A 125 -5.65 -33.28 -5.93
CA ASP A 125 -6.42 -34.21 -6.75
C ASP A 125 -7.05 -33.47 -7.95
N PRO A 126 -6.58 -33.72 -9.18
CA PRO A 126 -7.09 -33.04 -10.37
C PRO A 126 -8.58 -33.35 -10.59
N ASP A 127 -9.07 -34.50 -10.11
CA ASP A 127 -10.48 -34.89 -10.23
C ASP A 127 -11.40 -34.13 -9.29
N LYS A 128 -10.92 -33.67 -8.13
CA LYS A 128 -11.69 -32.84 -7.20
C LYS A 128 -11.61 -31.34 -7.52
N GLN A 129 -10.66 -30.93 -8.36
CA GLN A 129 -10.58 -29.55 -8.88
C GLN A 129 -11.69 -29.22 -9.89
N LYS A 130 -12.25 -30.23 -10.58
CA LYS A 130 -13.23 -30.03 -11.69
C LYS A 130 -14.54 -29.35 -11.27
N CYS A 131 -14.99 -29.48 -10.02
CA CYS A 131 -16.24 -28.83 -9.56
C CYS A 131 -16.13 -27.31 -9.35
N ARG A 132 -14.93 -26.71 -9.39
CA ARG A 132 -14.79 -25.24 -9.27
C ARG A 132 -14.66 -24.51 -10.61
N GLN A 133 -14.20 -25.18 -11.67
CA GLN A 133 -14.02 -24.56 -12.99
C GLN A 133 -15.25 -24.65 -13.90
N THR A 134 -16.13 -25.63 -13.71
CA THR A 134 -17.32 -25.83 -14.57
C THR A 134 -18.43 -24.79 -14.40
N ARG A 135 -18.27 -23.76 -13.55
CA ARG A 135 -19.31 -22.72 -13.39
C ARG A 135 -19.34 -21.64 -14.47
N CYS A 136 -18.40 -21.59 -15.42
CA CYS A 136 -18.40 -20.54 -16.47
C CYS A 136 -18.01 -20.98 -17.89
N ILE A 137 -17.99 -22.28 -18.20
CA ILE A 137 -17.97 -22.71 -19.60
C ILE A 137 -19.28 -23.45 -19.85
N LYS A 138 -20.36 -22.66 -20.03
CA LYS A 138 -21.50 -23.16 -20.80
C LYS A 138 -20.97 -23.29 -22.22
N GLU A 139 -20.69 -24.53 -22.61
CA GLU A 139 -20.35 -24.90 -23.97
C GLU A 139 -21.35 -24.24 -24.92
N ILE A 140 -20.83 -23.45 -25.85
CA ILE A 140 -21.46 -23.18 -27.13
C ILE A 140 -21.28 -24.48 -27.90
N TYR A 141 -22.09 -25.50 -27.60
CA TYR A 141 -22.27 -26.63 -28.49
C TYR A 141 -23.69 -26.59 -29.05
N SER A 142 -23.73 -26.55 -30.37
CA SER A 142 -24.90 -26.49 -31.23
C SER A 142 -25.85 -27.68 -30.99
N PRO A 143 -27.18 -27.49 -30.89
CA PRO A 143 -28.12 -28.59 -30.76
C PRO A 143 -28.56 -29.10 -32.14
N SER A 144 -28.28 -30.37 -32.43
CA SER A 144 -29.07 -31.15 -33.40
C SER A 144 -29.26 -32.59 -32.91
N THR A 145 -29.93 -32.78 -31.77
CA THR A 145 -30.67 -34.03 -31.51
C THR A 145 -31.78 -33.79 -30.49
N GLN A 146 -32.89 -34.48 -30.74
CA GLN A 146 -34.27 -34.30 -30.27
C GLN A 146 -34.55 -34.73 -28.81
N PRO A 147 -35.77 -34.47 -28.28
CA PRO A 147 -36.05 -34.31 -26.86
C PRO A 147 -36.42 -35.62 -26.16
N CYS A 148 -36.11 -35.71 -24.87
CA CYS A 148 -36.80 -36.61 -23.96
C CYS A 148 -37.41 -35.80 -22.80
N ASP A 149 -38.73 -35.88 -22.71
CA ASP A 149 -39.54 -35.30 -21.66
C ASP A 149 -39.26 -35.99 -20.32
N ILE A 150 -38.70 -35.27 -19.34
CA ILE A 150 -38.87 -35.63 -17.93
C ILE A 150 -39.20 -34.37 -17.12
N VAL A 151 -40.46 -34.37 -16.69
CA VAL A 151 -41.13 -33.52 -15.71
C VAL A 151 -40.48 -33.69 -14.33
N GLY A 152 -40.28 -32.60 -13.58
CA GLY A 152 -40.07 -32.71 -12.12
C GLY A 152 -39.32 -31.58 -11.40
N ASN A 153 -39.94 -30.42 -11.32
CA ASN A 153 -40.12 -29.54 -10.13
C ASN A 153 -39.04 -29.39 -9.02
N ASN A 154 -38.89 -28.12 -8.64
CA ASN A 154 -38.62 -27.54 -7.31
C ASN A 154 -37.20 -27.07 -6.96
N ALA A 155 -36.97 -25.79 -7.31
CA ALA A 155 -36.79 -24.69 -6.36
C ALA A 155 -36.08 -24.96 -5.02
N ALA A 156 -34.86 -24.43 -4.88
CA ALA A 156 -34.45 -23.72 -3.67
C ALA A 156 -33.33 -22.72 -3.97
N SER A 157 -33.74 -21.45 -4.00
CA SER A 157 -32.95 -20.25 -3.78
C SER A 157 -31.81 -20.42 -2.76
N ARG A 158 -30.62 -19.90 -3.07
CA ARG A 158 -29.69 -19.33 -2.09
C ARG A 158 -28.67 -18.41 -2.77
N HIS A 159 -28.97 -17.11 -2.68
CA HIS A 159 -27.98 -16.03 -2.71
C HIS A 159 -26.83 -16.34 -1.75
N SER A 160 -25.57 -16.16 -2.18
CA SER A 160 -24.44 -15.98 -1.27
C SER A 160 -23.23 -15.36 -1.97
N GLU A 161 -23.12 -14.04 -1.79
CA GLU A 161 -21.93 -13.30 -1.38
C GLU A 161 -20.59 -13.44 -2.15
N TYR A 162 -20.31 -12.37 -2.89
CA TYR A 162 -19.10 -11.55 -2.79
C TYR A 162 -17.88 -12.17 -2.10
N SER A 163 -16.86 -12.52 -2.88
CA SER A 163 -15.51 -12.76 -2.36
C SER A 163 -14.50 -11.97 -3.18
N ARG A 164 -14.00 -10.88 -2.58
CA ARG A 164 -12.75 -10.22 -2.98
C ARG A 164 -11.59 -11.15 -2.63
N ASN A 165 -10.85 -11.56 -3.65
CA ASN A 165 -9.49 -12.07 -3.50
C ASN A 165 -8.55 -10.88 -3.28
N ILE A 166 -7.93 -10.79 -2.10
CA ILE A 166 -6.69 -10.03 -1.90
C ILE A 166 -5.72 -10.95 -1.18
N SER A 167 -4.81 -11.57 -1.93
CA SER A 167 -3.43 -11.75 -1.51
C SER A 167 -2.58 -12.21 -2.70
N ALA A 168 -1.65 -11.35 -3.13
CA ALA A 168 -0.23 -11.65 -3.28
C ALA A 168 0.41 -10.63 -4.24
N ASN A 169 1.42 -9.94 -3.71
CA ASN A 169 2.52 -9.27 -4.39
C ASN A 169 2.49 -9.30 -5.93
N SER A 170 2.20 -8.14 -6.53
CA SER A 170 2.72 -7.78 -7.83
C SER A 170 3.04 -6.30 -7.83
N ALA A 171 4.27 -6.00 -8.24
CA ALA A 171 4.81 -4.67 -8.43
C ALA A 171 3.79 -3.77 -9.14
N ARG A 172 3.33 -2.72 -8.45
CA ARG A 172 2.48 -1.68 -9.03
C ARG A 172 3.33 -0.90 -10.05
N ARG A 173 3.20 -1.30 -11.31
CA ARG A 173 3.44 -0.42 -12.46
C ARG A 173 2.33 0.63 -12.47
N ASP A 174 2.71 1.88 -12.66
CA ASP A 174 1.80 2.96 -13.00
C ASP A 174 1.12 2.62 -14.32
N ILE A 175 -0.17 2.31 -14.28
CA ILE A 175 -1.02 2.14 -15.46
C ILE A 175 -2.22 3.06 -15.27
N GLY A 176 -2.28 4.07 -16.14
CA GLY A 176 -3.48 4.64 -16.72
C GLY A 176 -4.48 5.29 -15.76
N ALA A 177 -4.72 6.58 -15.96
CA ALA A 177 -5.94 7.24 -15.52
C ALA A 177 -7.16 6.44 -16.02
N GLN A 178 -7.86 5.75 -15.12
CA GLN A 178 -9.16 5.17 -15.41
C GLN A 178 -10.19 6.30 -15.26
N ALA A 179 -10.81 6.70 -16.37
CA ALA A 179 -11.95 7.61 -16.36
C ALA A 179 -13.06 6.98 -15.52
N ILE A 180 -13.44 7.65 -14.43
CA ILE A 180 -14.29 7.06 -13.37
C ILE A 180 -15.77 7.12 -13.75
N ASP A 181 -16.15 7.91 -14.77
CA ASP A 181 -17.56 8.22 -15.06
C ASP A 181 -18.04 7.83 -16.47
N ALA A 182 -17.37 6.89 -17.13
CA ALA A 182 -17.94 6.25 -18.32
C ALA A 182 -18.21 4.77 -18.01
N GLN A 183 -19.48 4.43 -17.82
CA GLN A 183 -19.93 3.04 -17.89
C GLN A 183 -19.70 2.56 -19.33
N TYR A 184 -18.47 2.12 -19.62
CA TYR A 184 -18.24 1.27 -20.77
C TYR A 184 -19.00 -0.02 -20.49
N ALA A 185 -20.21 -0.11 -21.05
CA ALA A 185 -20.90 -1.38 -21.15
C ALA A 185 -19.93 -2.31 -21.90
N SER A 186 -19.44 -3.34 -21.21
CA SER A 186 -18.61 -4.37 -21.84
C SER A 186 -19.31 -4.85 -23.11
N THR A 187 -18.57 -5.20 -24.15
CA THR A 187 -19.11 -5.75 -25.41
C THR A 187 -20.15 -6.84 -25.16
N TYR A 188 -19.94 -7.68 -24.14
CA TYR A 188 -20.90 -8.68 -23.68
C TYR A 188 -22.29 -8.12 -23.31
N LYS A 189 -22.36 -6.99 -22.60
CA LYS A 189 -23.64 -6.37 -22.20
C LYS A 189 -24.38 -5.77 -23.39
N VAL A 190 -23.64 -5.21 -24.36
CA VAL A 190 -24.21 -4.65 -25.59
C VAL A 190 -24.79 -5.76 -26.46
N GLU A 191 -24.04 -6.87 -26.63
CA GLU A 191 -24.43 -7.97 -27.52
C GLU A 191 -25.51 -8.88 -26.94
N TYR A 192 -25.43 -9.22 -25.64
CA TYR A 192 -26.27 -10.26 -25.04
C TYR A 192 -27.35 -9.75 -24.09
N CYS A 193 -27.20 -8.55 -23.53
CA CYS A 193 -28.20 -7.96 -22.63
C CYS A 193 -29.04 -6.88 -23.32
N HIS A 194 -28.81 -6.64 -24.61
CA HIS A 194 -29.45 -5.56 -25.39
C HIS A 194 -29.34 -4.18 -24.71
N GLU A 195 -28.30 -3.97 -23.91
CA GLU A 195 -28.02 -2.66 -23.32
C GLU A 195 -27.55 -1.73 -24.44
N LYS A 196 -28.35 -0.74 -24.78
CA LYS A 196 -28.02 0.26 -25.79
C LYS A 196 -26.94 1.19 -25.20
N PRO A 197 -25.70 1.23 -25.73
CA PRO A 197 -24.65 2.06 -25.18
C PRO A 197 -25.10 3.53 -25.21
N THR A 198 -25.01 4.21 -24.07
CA THR A 198 -25.46 5.60 -23.91
C THR A 198 -24.46 6.60 -24.51
N SER A 199 -23.23 6.14 -24.79
CA SER A 199 -22.19 6.93 -25.45
C SER A 199 -22.23 6.67 -26.97
N PRO A 200 -22.17 7.70 -27.82
CA PRO A 200 -22.04 7.52 -29.26
C PRO A 200 -20.82 6.64 -29.55
N GLN A 201 -20.91 5.80 -30.60
CA GLN A 201 -19.79 4.96 -30.97
C GLN A 201 -18.56 5.85 -31.16
N PRO A 202 -17.40 5.50 -30.57
CA PRO A 202 -16.20 6.26 -30.77
C PRO A 202 -15.91 6.22 -32.27
N GLU A 203 -16.19 7.31 -32.97
CA GLU A 203 -15.69 7.50 -34.32
C GLU A 203 -14.19 7.34 -34.19
N LEU A 204 -13.66 6.33 -34.88
CA LEU A 204 -12.23 6.18 -35.06
C LEU A 204 -11.78 7.47 -35.74
N THR A 205 -11.31 8.43 -34.94
CA THR A 205 -10.59 9.57 -35.45
C THR A 205 -9.35 8.95 -36.08
N GLU A 206 -9.44 8.72 -37.40
CA GLU A 206 -8.31 8.33 -38.22
C GLU A 206 -7.20 9.30 -37.86
N PHE A 207 -6.15 8.79 -37.21
CA PHE A 207 -4.97 9.57 -36.94
C PHE A 207 -4.60 10.20 -38.29
N PRO A 208 -4.54 11.55 -38.37
CA PRO A 208 -4.34 12.21 -39.65
C PRO A 208 -3.10 11.57 -40.28
N PRO A 209 -3.21 11.04 -41.52
CA PRO A 209 -2.11 10.31 -42.15
C PRO A 209 -0.88 11.19 -42.03
N GLN A 210 0.16 10.67 -41.36
CA GLN A 210 1.43 11.37 -41.24
C GLN A 210 1.90 11.61 -42.67
N ARG A 211 1.70 12.84 -43.17
CA ARG A 211 2.20 13.24 -44.48
C ARG A 211 3.71 13.14 -44.43
N THR A 212 4.26 12.03 -44.92
CA THR A 212 5.63 11.95 -45.42
C THR A 212 5.72 12.82 -46.66
N LEU A 213 5.79 14.13 -46.46
CA LEU A 213 6.26 15.06 -47.47
C LEU A 213 7.78 14.90 -47.55
N ILE A 214 8.21 13.96 -48.38
CA ILE A 214 9.56 13.95 -48.93
C ILE A 214 9.58 15.10 -49.94
N GLN A 215 10.03 16.27 -49.53
CA GLN A 215 10.51 17.28 -50.47
C GLN A 215 11.99 17.02 -50.72
N PRO A 216 12.42 16.81 -51.99
CA PRO A 216 13.81 16.97 -52.34
C PRO A 216 14.13 18.47 -52.36
N ASP A 217 15.35 18.80 -51.94
CA ASP A 217 15.99 20.10 -52.15
C ASP A 217 15.54 21.24 -51.23
N SER A 218 15.87 21.15 -49.95
CA SER A 218 16.21 22.35 -49.19
C SER A 218 17.45 22.12 -48.33
N THR A 219 18.40 23.03 -48.51
CA THR A 219 19.67 23.11 -47.80
C THR A 219 19.47 23.20 -46.29
N PRO A 220 20.38 22.65 -45.47
CA PRO A 220 20.19 22.55 -44.04
C PRO A 220 20.32 23.94 -43.40
N ILE A 221 19.18 24.53 -43.01
CA ILE A 221 19.16 25.68 -42.10
C ILE A 221 19.52 25.16 -40.70
N SER A 222 20.74 25.48 -40.27
CA SER A 222 21.22 25.23 -38.92
C SER A 222 20.36 25.99 -37.90
N ARG A 223 19.39 25.31 -37.30
CA ARG A 223 18.70 25.85 -36.11
C ARG A 223 19.71 25.89 -34.96
N ALA A 224 20.04 27.10 -34.53
CA ALA A 224 20.83 27.37 -33.34
C ALA A 224 20.18 26.68 -32.13
N SER A 225 20.80 25.57 -31.71
CA SER A 225 20.39 24.77 -30.56
C SER A 225 20.69 25.53 -29.27
N THR A 226 19.64 26.01 -28.62
CA THR A 226 19.70 26.66 -27.31
C THR A 226 19.92 25.60 -26.22
N LYS A 227 21.18 25.40 -25.81
CA LYS A 227 21.73 25.01 -24.47
C LYS A 227 21.01 23.99 -23.55
N SER A 228 19.93 23.34 -23.94
CA SER A 228 19.00 22.71 -22.99
C SER A 228 18.85 21.20 -23.12
N ASP A 229 19.90 20.50 -23.55
CA ASP A 229 19.86 19.04 -23.41
C ASP A 229 21.20 18.36 -23.17
N VAL A 230 21.98 18.93 -22.24
CA VAL A 230 23.16 18.24 -21.67
C VAL A 230 22.74 16.91 -21.04
N PHE A 231 21.53 16.82 -20.50
CA PHE A 231 21.00 15.59 -19.90
C PHE A 231 20.60 14.56 -20.96
N ALA A 232 19.81 14.91 -22.00
CA ALA A 232 19.52 13.93 -23.04
C ALA A 232 20.77 13.54 -23.86
N ASN A 233 21.72 14.46 -24.05
CA ASN A 233 23.01 14.12 -24.67
C ASN A 233 23.86 13.20 -23.77
N SER A 234 23.73 13.27 -22.45
CA SER A 234 24.33 12.29 -21.54
C SER A 234 23.68 10.91 -21.66
N LEU A 235 22.35 10.84 -21.88
CA LEU A 235 21.64 9.56 -22.05
C LEU A 235 21.94 8.90 -23.40
N ARG A 236 22.17 9.69 -24.45
CA ARG A 236 22.60 9.17 -25.76
C ARG A 236 24.07 8.72 -25.79
N LYS A 237 24.84 9.01 -24.74
CA LYS A 237 26.26 8.66 -24.62
C LYS A 237 26.52 7.35 -23.89
N TYR A 238 25.49 6.58 -23.57
CA TYR A 238 25.71 5.18 -23.23
C TYR A 238 26.06 4.45 -24.51
N PRO A 239 27.29 3.89 -24.63
CA PRO A 239 27.61 3.00 -25.73
C PRO A 239 26.53 1.92 -25.73
N SER A 240 25.87 1.70 -26.86
CA SER A 240 24.97 0.57 -27.01
C SER A 240 25.73 -0.65 -26.53
N LEU A 241 25.28 -1.22 -25.40
CA LEU A 241 25.95 -2.38 -24.83
C LEU A 241 25.78 -3.48 -25.88
N SER A 242 26.87 -3.77 -26.60
CA SER A 242 26.97 -4.96 -27.44
C SER A 242 26.47 -6.14 -26.60
N PRO A 243 25.64 -7.03 -27.16
CA PRO A 243 25.17 -8.23 -26.47
C PRO A 243 26.30 -8.97 -25.72
N GLU A 244 27.52 -8.99 -26.26
CA GLU A 244 28.70 -9.64 -25.67
C GLU A 244 29.24 -8.94 -24.41
N ARG A 245 29.00 -7.64 -24.21
CA ARG A 245 29.42 -6.95 -22.98
C ARG A 245 28.45 -7.15 -21.83
N SER A 246 27.22 -7.56 -22.11
CA SER A 246 26.21 -7.79 -21.08
C SER A 246 26.42 -9.11 -20.34
N SER A 247 26.97 -10.14 -20.99
CA SER A 247 27.30 -11.43 -20.36
C SER A 247 28.37 -11.30 -19.28
N ASP A 248 29.46 -10.57 -19.54
CA ASP A 248 30.55 -10.37 -18.57
C ASP A 248 30.08 -9.67 -17.29
N VAL A 249 29.18 -8.69 -17.42
CA VAL A 249 28.63 -7.95 -16.29
C VAL A 249 27.71 -8.86 -15.48
N VAL A 250 26.88 -9.69 -16.14
CA VAL A 250 25.99 -10.66 -15.49
C VAL A 250 26.79 -11.78 -14.82
N GLU A 251 27.88 -12.24 -15.43
CA GLU A 251 28.75 -13.29 -14.87
C GLU A 251 29.54 -12.78 -13.64
N ARG A 252 30.00 -11.52 -13.66
CA ARG A 252 30.56 -10.87 -12.46
C ARG A 252 29.54 -10.70 -11.35
N LEU A 253 28.30 -10.30 -11.67
CA LEU A 253 27.22 -10.14 -10.70
C LEU A 253 26.82 -11.47 -10.04
N THR A 254 26.73 -12.55 -10.83
CA THR A 254 26.45 -13.90 -10.32
C THR A 254 27.61 -14.46 -9.50
N SER A 255 28.86 -14.20 -9.88
CA SER A 255 30.03 -14.59 -9.11
C SER A 255 30.11 -13.85 -7.76
N PHE A 256 29.82 -12.55 -7.74
CA PHE A 256 29.82 -11.74 -6.53
C PHE A 256 28.72 -12.16 -5.53
N SER A 257 27.54 -12.54 -6.03
CA SER A 257 26.45 -13.03 -5.17
C SER A 257 26.73 -14.41 -4.58
N LYS A 258 27.48 -15.28 -5.27
CA LYS A 258 27.95 -16.57 -4.72
C LYS A 258 29.00 -16.41 -3.62
N THR A 259 29.94 -15.48 -3.77
CA THR A 259 30.99 -15.27 -2.74
C THR A 259 30.45 -14.57 -1.49
N THR A 260 29.51 -13.64 -1.66
CA THR A 260 28.93 -12.88 -0.53
C THR A 260 27.89 -13.65 0.27
N SER A 261 27.22 -14.66 -0.30
CA SER A 261 26.35 -15.56 0.47
C SER A 261 27.16 -16.54 1.32
N SER A 262 28.34 -16.95 0.85
CA SER A 262 29.22 -17.87 1.58
C SER A 262 29.88 -17.19 2.80
N SER A 263 30.21 -15.90 2.73
CA SER A 263 30.85 -15.19 3.86
C SER A 263 29.89 -14.78 4.99
N ARG A 264 28.57 -14.79 4.79
CA ARG A 264 27.60 -14.44 5.84
C ARG A 264 27.27 -15.57 6.82
N VAL A 265 27.66 -16.80 6.52
CA VAL A 265 27.40 -17.95 7.42
C VAL A 265 28.42 -18.04 8.57
N ALA A 266 29.55 -17.32 8.49
CA ALA A 266 30.66 -17.48 9.44
C ALA A 266 30.66 -16.50 10.64
N MET A 267 29.57 -15.76 10.90
CA MET A 267 29.55 -14.71 11.95
C MET A 267 28.44 -14.89 13.01
N SER A 268 27.77 -16.04 13.10
CA SER A 268 26.68 -16.24 14.08
C SER A 268 27.09 -16.86 15.43
N ASP A 269 28.36 -17.23 15.65
CA ASP A 269 28.78 -17.94 16.86
C ASP A 269 29.65 -17.09 17.79
N THR A 270 29.23 -15.87 18.11
CA THR A 270 29.76 -15.15 19.28
C THR A 270 28.74 -15.16 20.39
N GLU A 271 28.94 -16.11 21.32
CA GLU A 271 28.33 -16.15 22.65
C GLU A 271 28.35 -14.76 23.29
N TYR A 272 27.17 -14.22 23.59
CA TYR A 272 27.04 -13.05 24.44
C TYR A 272 27.17 -13.49 25.91
N PRO A 273 28.16 -13.00 26.68
CA PRO A 273 28.25 -13.32 28.10
C PRO A 273 27.07 -12.67 28.85
N SER A 274 26.28 -13.51 29.50
CA SER A 274 25.21 -13.16 30.42
C SER A 274 25.76 -12.32 31.59
N GLY A 275 25.57 -11.00 31.51
CA GLY A 275 25.90 -10.07 32.58
C GLY A 275 24.88 -10.16 33.72
N LYS A 276 25.32 -10.67 34.87
CA LYS A 276 24.57 -10.65 36.13
C LYS A 276 24.46 -9.21 36.64
N TYR A 277 23.25 -8.66 36.69
CA TYR A 277 22.97 -7.44 37.45
C TYR A 277 23.00 -7.78 38.94
N LYS A 278 23.84 -7.05 39.69
CA LYS A 278 23.86 -7.08 41.15
C LYS A 278 22.81 -6.10 41.65
N ASP A 279 21.88 -6.60 42.43
CA ASP A 279 20.98 -5.79 43.24
C ASP A 279 21.78 -5.03 44.30
N THR A 280 21.72 -3.71 44.28
CA THR A 280 22.13 -2.86 45.39
C THR A 280 20.91 -2.53 46.24
N LYS A 281 21.12 -2.76 47.53
CA LYS A 281 20.20 -2.75 48.67
C LYS A 281 19.87 -1.33 49.12
#